data_AF-A0A0D2KFQ5-F1
#
_entry.id   AF-A0A0D2KFQ5-F1
#
_cell.length_a   1.000
_cell.length_b   1.000
_cell.length_c   1.000
_cell.angle_alpha   90.00
_cell.angle_beta   90.00
_cell.angle_gamma   90.00
#
_symmetry.space_group_name_H-M   'P 1'
#
loop_
_entity.id
_entity.type
_entity.pdbx_description
1 polymer ?
#
loop_
_entity_poly.entity_id
_entity_poly.type
_entity_poly.pdbx_seq_one_letter_code
_entity_poly.pdbx_strand_id
1 'polypeptide(L)'
;IFTAEEMQEIWDDLEQVIKPSWVSSVPSKISSICPKVKSDQWRSFRCLYLPVTLIRLWSNLNTNDKYNKDRRQLLHLTMLLCSAIAIATSRTTSESNSKQFLLHMMQYRQELARLFPRYTCVPNHHMAFHITELLLLYGPVHGWWTFPFERMIGMLQRFRTNYKQGTLLFRC
;
A
#
# COMPACT_ATOMS: atom_id res chain seq x y z
N ILE A 1 6.33 -11.31 -14.00
CA ILE A 1 5.04 -10.68 -14.37
C ILE A 1 5.32 -9.46 -15.22
N PHE A 2 6.11 -8.50 -14.72
CA PHE A 2 6.69 -7.43 -15.53
C PHE A 2 7.90 -7.91 -16.33
N THR A 3 8.10 -7.37 -17.53
CA THR A 3 9.35 -7.50 -18.29
C THR A 3 10.41 -6.52 -17.77
N ALA A 4 11.66 -6.64 -18.24
CA ALA A 4 12.73 -5.72 -17.84
C ALA A 4 12.45 -4.29 -18.32
N GLU A 5 11.87 -4.16 -19.52
CA GLU A 5 11.46 -2.90 -20.12
C GLU A 5 10.32 -2.26 -19.32
N GLU A 6 9.28 -3.02 -18.99
CA GLU A 6 8.17 -2.54 -18.15
C GLU A 6 8.65 -2.10 -16.75
N MET A 7 9.65 -2.80 -16.19
CA MET A 7 10.26 -2.37 -14.93
C MET A 7 11.06 -1.08 -15.08
N GLN A 8 11.77 -0.88 -16.18
CA GLN A 8 12.51 0.34 -16.45
C GLN A 8 11.56 1.54 -16.58
N GLU A 9 10.45 1.38 -17.30
CA GLU A 9 9.39 2.40 -17.41
C GLU A 9 8.81 2.82 -16.05
N ILE A 10 8.65 1.87 -15.12
CA ILE A 10 8.22 2.18 -13.73
C ILE A 10 9.24 3.06 -13.01
N TRP A 11 10.54 2.79 -13.19
CA TRP A 11 11.59 3.58 -12.55
C TRP A 11 11.69 4.98 -13.17
N ASP A 12 11.63 5.06 -14.49
CA ASP A 12 11.74 6.33 -15.22
C ASP A 12 10.54 7.25 -14.91
N ASP A 13 9.33 6.69 -14.83
CA ASP A 13 8.15 7.45 -14.40
C ASP A 13 8.29 7.92 -12.95
N LEU A 14 8.80 7.07 -12.04
CA LEU A 14 8.94 7.40 -10.63
C LEU A 14 9.88 8.60 -10.40
N GLU A 15 10.92 8.74 -11.23
CA GLU A 15 11.81 9.91 -11.22
C GLU A 15 11.15 11.19 -11.76
N GLN A 16 10.18 11.06 -12.66
CA GLN A 16 9.50 12.18 -13.32
C GLN A 16 8.21 12.64 -12.59
N VAL A 17 7.60 11.80 -11.75
CA VAL A 17 6.36 12.15 -11.04
C VAL A 17 6.59 13.32 -10.07
N ILE A 18 5.92 14.45 -10.36
CA ILE A 18 5.78 15.56 -9.43
C ILE A 18 4.71 15.20 -8.40
N LYS A 19 5.11 15.07 -7.12
CA LYS A 19 4.21 14.74 -6.02
C LYS A 19 4.05 15.90 -5.03
N PRO A 20 2.92 15.96 -4.30
CA PRO A 20 2.79 16.84 -3.16
C PRO A 20 3.83 16.54 -2.07
N SER A 21 4.23 17.57 -1.32
CA SER A 21 5.24 17.47 -0.26
C SER A 21 4.88 16.50 0.87
N TRP A 22 3.59 16.26 1.09
CA TRP A 22 3.09 15.35 2.14
C TRP A 22 3.14 13.87 1.75
N VAL A 23 3.39 13.53 0.48
CA VAL A 23 3.56 12.14 0.04
C VAL A 23 4.98 11.67 0.37
N SER A 24 5.11 10.51 1.02
CA SER A 24 6.43 9.93 1.32
C SER A 24 7.24 9.69 0.05
N SER A 25 8.50 10.12 0.07
CA SER A 25 9.44 9.83 -1.01
C SER A 25 9.78 8.34 -1.02
N VAL A 26 9.65 7.72 -2.19
CA VAL A 26 9.99 6.32 -2.46
C VAL A 26 11.42 6.27 -3.02
N PRO A 27 12.25 5.26 -2.69
CA PRO A 27 13.55 5.10 -3.33
C PRO A 27 13.42 4.99 -4.85
N SER A 28 14.40 5.51 -5.60
CA SER A 28 14.42 5.45 -7.07
C SER A 28 14.43 4.02 -7.61
N LYS A 29 14.95 3.07 -6.82
CA LYS A 29 14.89 1.63 -7.11
C LYS A 29 14.52 0.87 -5.85
N ILE A 30 13.65 -0.12 -6.00
CA ILE A 30 13.32 -1.07 -4.93
C ILE A 30 13.91 -2.43 -5.32
N SER A 31 14.96 -2.82 -4.62
CA SER A 31 15.60 -4.13 -4.77
C SER A 31 15.90 -4.74 -3.41
N SER A 32 16.27 -6.02 -3.39
CA SER A 32 16.74 -6.70 -2.17
C SER A 32 18.02 -6.10 -1.57
N ILE A 33 18.75 -5.29 -2.35
CA ILE A 33 19.99 -4.63 -1.96
C ILE A 33 19.70 -3.22 -1.40
N CYS A 34 18.50 -2.68 -1.63
CA CYS A 34 18.11 -1.35 -1.19
C CYS A 34 17.66 -1.31 0.28
N PRO A 35 17.70 -0.12 0.92
CA PRO A 35 17.14 0.07 2.26
C PRO A 35 15.70 -0.43 2.35
N LYS A 36 15.36 -1.03 3.49
CA LYS A 36 14.02 -1.58 3.75
C LYS A 36 12.95 -0.50 3.53
N VAL A 37 12.09 -0.73 2.53
CA VAL A 37 10.97 0.16 2.21
C VAL A 37 9.94 0.12 3.34
N LYS A 38 9.59 1.30 3.87
CA LYS A 38 8.61 1.46 4.96
C LYS A 38 7.19 1.27 4.44
N SER A 39 6.26 0.93 5.33
CA SER A 39 4.84 0.69 4.98
C SER A 39 4.21 1.85 4.20
N ASP A 40 4.47 3.10 4.59
CA ASP A 40 3.94 4.27 3.90
C ASP A 40 4.59 4.52 2.51
N GLN A 41 5.85 4.14 2.34
CA GLN A 41 6.51 4.17 1.03
C GLN A 41 5.93 3.08 0.11
N TRP A 42 5.64 1.88 0.64
CA TRP A 42 4.92 0.85 -0.11
C TRP A 42 3.53 1.28 -0.54
N ARG A 43 2.80 1.97 0.33
CA ARG A 43 1.49 2.54 0.02
C ARG A 43 1.60 3.57 -1.10
N SER A 44 2.53 4.52 -0.96
CA SER A 44 2.76 5.56 -1.95
C SER A 44 3.13 4.96 -3.30
N PHE A 45 4.11 4.03 -3.34
CA PHE A 45 4.50 3.31 -4.55
C PHE A 45 3.32 2.60 -5.22
N ARG A 46 2.55 1.80 -4.48
CA ARG A 46 1.47 0.97 -5.04
C ARG A 46 0.23 1.76 -5.44
N CYS A 47 -0.09 2.86 -4.76
CA CYS A 47 -1.36 3.58 -4.97
C CYS A 47 -1.20 4.89 -5.76
N LEU A 48 0.02 5.42 -5.89
CA LEU A 48 0.29 6.63 -6.68
C LEU A 48 1.07 6.29 -7.95
N TYR A 49 2.28 5.76 -7.79
CA TYR A 49 3.23 5.61 -8.91
C TYR A 49 2.85 4.47 -9.84
N LEU A 50 2.65 3.27 -9.27
CA LEU A 50 2.39 2.08 -10.07
C LEU A 50 1.14 2.24 -10.95
N PRO A 51 -0.03 2.69 -10.45
CA PRO A 51 -1.21 2.84 -11.30
C PRO A 51 -1.01 3.84 -12.43
N VAL A 52 -0.27 4.94 -12.21
CA VAL A 52 0.04 5.93 -13.24
C VAL A 52 0.81 5.28 -14.40
N THR A 53 1.89 4.56 -14.10
CA THR A 53 2.67 3.86 -15.13
C THR A 53 1.85 2.79 -15.83
N LEU A 54 1.12 1.96 -15.07
CA LEU A 54 0.34 0.86 -15.68
C LEU A 54 -0.81 1.39 -16.53
N ILE A 55 -1.44 2.51 -16.17
CA ILE A 55 -2.43 3.16 -17.03
C ILE A 55 -1.78 3.66 -18.31
N ARG A 56 -0.63 4.35 -18.22
CA ARG A 56 0.10 4.85 -19.39
C ARG A 56 0.49 3.71 -20.35
N LEU A 57 1.04 2.62 -19.82
CA LEU A 57 1.51 1.49 -20.62
C LEU A 57 0.37 0.62 -21.15
N TRP A 58 -0.66 0.35 -20.33
CA TRP A 58 -1.58 -0.77 -20.57
C TRP A 58 -3.04 -0.39 -20.79
N SER A 59 -3.43 0.89 -20.64
CA SER A 59 -4.84 1.29 -20.80
C SER A 59 -5.38 1.08 -22.21
N ASN A 60 -4.57 1.38 -23.23
CA ASN A 60 -4.99 1.43 -24.64
C ASN A 60 -4.46 0.27 -25.48
N LEU A 61 -4.02 -0.83 -24.86
CA LEU A 61 -3.54 -2.01 -25.59
C LEU A 61 -4.68 -2.71 -26.33
N ASN A 62 -4.39 -3.16 -27.55
CA ASN A 62 -5.29 -4.02 -28.29
C ASN A 62 -5.31 -5.42 -27.63
N THR A 63 -6.47 -5.88 -27.18
CA THR A 63 -6.62 -7.16 -26.45
C THR A 63 -6.79 -8.39 -27.35
N ASN A 64 -6.42 -8.29 -28.63
CA ASN A 64 -6.49 -9.39 -29.58
C ASN A 64 -5.51 -10.53 -29.26
N ASP A 65 -4.32 -10.20 -28.75
CA ASP A 65 -3.34 -11.18 -28.30
C ASP A 65 -3.41 -11.41 -26.78
N LYS A 66 -2.95 -12.58 -26.37
CA LYS A 66 -2.95 -13.01 -24.96
C LYS A 66 -2.08 -12.11 -24.08
N TYR A 67 -0.93 -11.66 -24.58
CA TYR A 67 0.02 -10.86 -23.82
C TYR A 67 -0.63 -9.56 -23.35
N ASN A 68 -1.25 -8.82 -24.27
CA ASN A 68 -1.93 -7.55 -23.97
C ASN A 68 -3.17 -7.73 -23.10
N LYS A 69 -3.92 -8.83 -23.32
CA LYS A 69 -5.04 -9.20 -22.45
C LYS A 69 -4.60 -9.41 -21.00
N ASP A 70 -3.48 -10.11 -20.78
CA ASP A 70 -2.94 -10.34 -19.44
C ASP A 70 -2.53 -9.02 -18.77
N ARG A 71 -1.91 -8.08 -19.49
CA ARG A 71 -1.56 -6.74 -18.97
C ARG A 71 -2.78 -5.94 -18.55
N ARG A 72 -3.83 -5.94 -19.37
CA ARG A 72 -5.11 -5.30 -19.04
C ARG A 72 -5.74 -5.90 -17.78
N GLN A 73 -5.64 -7.22 -17.59
CA GLN A 73 -6.14 -7.88 -16.40
C GLN A 73 -5.30 -7.54 -15.15
N LEU A 74 -3.99 -7.41 -15.29
CA LEU A 74 -3.11 -6.96 -14.21
C LEU A 74 -3.38 -5.50 -13.84
N LEU A 75 -3.57 -4.61 -14.81
CA LEU A 75 -3.99 -3.23 -14.57
C LEU A 75 -5.31 -3.21 -13.79
N HIS A 76 -6.31 -3.98 -14.23
CA HIS A 76 -7.59 -4.07 -13.53
C HIS A 76 -7.43 -4.54 -12.08
N LEU A 77 -6.66 -5.61 -11.85
CA LEU A 77 -6.34 -6.11 -10.52
C LEU A 77 -5.69 -5.03 -9.63
N THR A 78 -4.72 -4.29 -10.18
CA THR A 78 -4.06 -3.17 -9.47
C THR A 78 -5.04 -2.06 -9.14
N MET A 79 -5.93 -1.69 -10.07
CA MET A 79 -6.94 -0.65 -9.85
C MET A 79 -7.94 -1.04 -8.77
N LEU A 80 -8.40 -2.29 -8.73
CA LEU A 80 -9.28 -2.79 -7.66
C LEU A 80 -8.65 -2.61 -6.27
N LEU A 81 -7.37 -2.99 -6.14
CA LEU A 81 -6.65 -2.83 -4.88
C LEU A 81 -6.44 -1.35 -4.52
N CYS A 82 -6.12 -0.50 -5.50
CA CYS A 82 -5.94 0.93 -5.28
C CYS A 82 -7.24 1.60 -4.82
N SER A 83 -8.37 1.27 -5.45
CA SER A 83 -9.68 1.77 -5.05
C SER A 83 -10.04 1.35 -3.62
N ALA A 84 -9.80 0.08 -3.26
CA ALA A 84 -10.00 -0.39 -1.89
C ALA A 84 -9.13 0.40 -0.89
N ILE A 85 -7.83 0.57 -1.18
CA ILE A 85 -6.93 1.31 -0.28
C ILE A 85 -7.34 2.78 -0.18
N ALA A 86 -7.74 3.42 -1.28
CA ALA A 86 -8.19 4.82 -1.29
C ALA A 86 -9.41 5.02 -0.39
N ILE A 87 -10.37 4.09 -0.42
CA ILE A 87 -11.55 4.14 0.45
C ILE A 87 -11.15 3.89 1.91
N ALA A 88 -10.40 2.83 2.19
CA ALA A 88 -10.00 2.49 3.56
C ALA A 88 -9.17 3.60 4.21
N THR A 89 -8.34 4.28 3.43
CA THR A 89 -7.48 5.37 3.93
C THR A 89 -8.12 6.76 3.80
N SER A 90 -9.41 6.84 3.45
CA SER A 90 -10.17 8.09 3.48
C SER A 90 -10.24 8.66 4.91
N ARG A 91 -10.35 10.00 5.00
CA ARG A 91 -10.59 10.69 6.28
C ARG A 91 -12.04 10.61 6.73
N THR A 92 -12.92 10.13 5.85
CA THR A 92 -14.35 9.97 6.11
C THR A 92 -14.75 8.54 5.80
N THR A 93 -15.68 8.01 6.58
CA THR A 93 -16.28 6.70 6.32
C THR A 93 -17.79 6.81 6.37
N SER A 94 -18.44 5.89 5.67
CA SER A 94 -19.89 5.74 5.60
C SER A 94 -20.19 4.28 5.33
N GLU A 95 -21.41 3.84 5.59
CA GLU A 95 -21.82 2.47 5.25
C GLU A 95 -21.62 2.17 3.76
N SER A 96 -21.86 3.16 2.89
CA SER A 96 -21.63 3.05 1.45
C SER A 96 -20.14 2.86 1.14
N ASN A 97 -19.25 3.63 1.76
CA ASN A 97 -17.80 3.47 1.61
C ASN A 97 -17.36 2.07 2.07
N SER A 98 -17.81 1.60 3.23
CA SER A 98 -17.49 0.27 3.73
C SER A 98 -17.94 -0.83 2.75
N LYS A 99 -19.15 -0.72 2.19
CA LYS A 99 -19.64 -1.65 1.16
C LYS A 99 -18.78 -1.62 -0.11
N GLN A 100 -18.42 -0.44 -0.61
CA GLN A 100 -17.55 -0.30 -1.78
C GLN A 100 -16.14 -0.86 -1.54
N PHE A 101 -15.58 -0.64 -0.35
CA PHE A 101 -14.32 -1.27 0.06
C PHE A 101 -14.40 -2.79 -0.01
N LEU A 102 -15.43 -3.38 0.61
CA LEU A 102 -15.63 -4.82 0.62
C LEU A 102 -15.77 -5.38 -0.80
N LEU A 103 -16.58 -4.72 -1.65
CA LEU A 103 -16.75 -5.10 -3.05
C LEU A 103 -15.43 -5.12 -3.82
N HIS A 104 -14.62 -4.07 -3.72
CA HIS A 104 -13.32 -4.02 -4.37
C HIS A 104 -12.35 -5.08 -3.85
N MET A 105 -12.34 -5.34 -2.54
CA MET A 105 -11.51 -6.40 -1.94
C MET A 105 -11.93 -7.80 -2.39
N MET A 106 -13.23 -8.08 -2.48
CA MET A 106 -13.77 -9.34 -3.00
C MET A 106 -13.37 -9.54 -4.45
N GLN A 107 -13.59 -8.54 -5.31
CA GLN A 107 -13.20 -8.58 -6.72
C GLN A 107 -11.69 -8.77 -6.89
N TYR A 108 -10.89 -8.00 -6.14
CA TYR A 108 -9.42 -8.14 -6.15
C TYR A 108 -9.01 -9.57 -5.80
N ARG A 109 -9.63 -10.17 -4.78
CA ARG A 109 -9.29 -11.53 -4.35
C ARG A 109 -9.71 -12.58 -5.36
N GLN A 110 -10.87 -12.44 -5.97
CA GLN A 110 -11.35 -13.33 -7.03
C GLN A 110 -10.42 -13.27 -8.26
N GLU A 111 -10.08 -12.07 -8.71
CA GLU A 111 -9.18 -11.87 -9.85
C GLU A 111 -7.76 -12.35 -9.54
N LEU A 112 -7.25 -12.15 -8.32
CA LEU A 112 -5.95 -12.66 -7.90
C LEU A 112 -5.90 -14.19 -7.97
N ALA A 113 -6.95 -14.87 -7.50
CA ALA A 113 -7.04 -16.32 -7.55
C ALA A 113 -7.13 -16.84 -9.00
N ARG A 114 -7.86 -16.12 -9.87
CA ARG A 114 -7.98 -16.46 -11.30
C ARG A 114 -6.66 -16.28 -12.05
N LEU A 115 -5.96 -15.17 -11.83
CA LEU A 115 -4.71 -14.83 -12.51
C LEU A 115 -3.52 -15.63 -11.99
N PHE A 116 -3.52 -15.97 -10.70
CA PHE A 116 -2.43 -16.66 -10.04
C PHE A 116 -2.95 -17.87 -9.26
N PRO A 117 -3.35 -18.96 -9.95
CA PRO A 117 -3.94 -20.13 -9.29
C PRO A 117 -2.98 -20.85 -8.33
N ARG A 118 -1.67 -20.63 -8.47
CA ARG A 118 -0.63 -21.17 -7.58
C ARG A 118 -0.25 -20.24 -6.42
N TYR A 119 -0.91 -19.08 -6.30
CA TYR A 119 -0.60 -18.12 -5.25
C TYR A 119 -1.19 -18.56 -3.91
N THR A 120 -0.33 -18.81 -2.93
CA THR A 120 -0.75 -19.11 -1.55
C THR A 120 -1.14 -17.83 -0.82
N CYS A 121 -2.37 -17.79 -0.30
CA CYS A 121 -2.85 -16.63 0.43
C CYS A 121 -2.16 -16.47 1.78
N VAL A 122 -1.62 -15.27 2.00
CA VAL A 122 -1.12 -14.86 3.31
C VAL A 122 -2.24 -14.35 4.22
N PRO A 123 -2.11 -14.43 5.56
CA PRO A 123 -3.13 -13.98 6.50
C PRO A 123 -3.60 -12.54 6.27
N ASN A 124 -2.72 -11.66 5.79
CA ASN A 124 -3.05 -10.26 5.51
C ASN A 124 -4.21 -10.11 4.53
N HIS A 125 -4.38 -11.04 3.58
CA HIS A 125 -5.53 -11.01 2.67
C HIS A 125 -6.85 -11.28 3.39
N HIS A 126 -6.85 -12.15 4.39
CA HIS A 126 -8.03 -12.39 5.23
C HIS A 126 -8.27 -11.22 6.17
N MET A 127 -7.22 -10.73 6.83
CA MET A 127 -7.32 -9.59 7.75
C MET A 127 -7.85 -8.32 7.05
N ALA A 128 -7.56 -8.14 5.76
CA ALA A 128 -8.06 -7.01 5.01
C ALA A 128 -9.60 -6.99 4.88
N PHE A 129 -10.29 -8.13 4.94
CA PHE A 129 -11.77 -8.15 4.92
C PHE A 129 -12.37 -7.52 6.18
N HIS A 130 -11.74 -7.76 7.33
CA HIS A 130 -12.15 -7.24 8.64
C HIS A 130 -12.08 -5.70 8.72
N ILE A 131 -11.38 -5.04 7.79
CA ILE A 131 -11.35 -3.58 7.71
C ILE A 131 -12.76 -3.01 7.49
N THR A 132 -13.65 -3.76 6.83
CA THR A 132 -15.04 -3.33 6.60
C THR A 132 -15.78 -3.12 7.92
N GLU A 133 -15.69 -4.09 8.83
CA GLU A 133 -16.29 -4.06 10.15
C GLU A 133 -15.63 -2.97 11.00
N LEU A 134 -14.30 -2.84 10.93
CA LEU A 134 -13.57 -1.80 11.66
C LEU A 134 -13.96 -0.38 11.20
N LEU A 135 -14.20 -0.18 9.90
CA LEU A 135 -14.68 1.10 9.36
C LEU A 135 -16.08 1.45 9.87
N LEU A 136 -16.95 0.46 10.07
CA LEU A 136 -18.30 0.66 10.60
C LEU A 136 -18.29 0.93 12.11
N LEU A 137 -17.44 0.23 12.86
CA LEU A 137 -17.40 0.29 14.33
C LEU A 137 -16.57 1.47 14.85
N TYR A 138 -15.40 1.71 14.28
CA TYR A 138 -14.41 2.65 14.81
C TYR A 138 -14.22 3.90 13.94
N GLY A 139 -14.94 3.98 12.83
CA GLY A 139 -14.81 5.10 11.91
C GLY A 139 -13.55 5.00 11.02
N PRO A 140 -13.07 6.13 10.50
CA PRO A 140 -11.93 6.17 9.57
C PRO A 140 -10.65 5.55 10.14
N VAL A 141 -9.87 4.84 9.30
CA VAL A 141 -8.62 4.14 9.67
C VAL A 141 -7.61 5.04 10.41
N HIS A 142 -7.59 6.34 10.10
CA HIS A 142 -6.70 7.31 10.76
C HIS A 142 -6.88 7.39 12.28
N GLY A 143 -8.04 7.01 12.80
CA GLY A 143 -8.33 7.01 14.24
C GLY A 143 -7.70 5.85 15.01
N TRP A 144 -7.35 4.76 14.32
CA TRP A 144 -6.93 3.50 14.97
C TRP A 144 -5.74 2.81 14.31
N TRP A 145 -5.16 3.37 13.25
CA TRP A 145 -3.94 2.85 12.64
C TRP A 145 -2.69 2.99 13.52
N THR A 146 -1.65 2.24 13.20
CA THR A 146 -0.44 2.13 14.02
C THR A 146 0.59 3.24 13.82
N PHE A 147 0.50 4.03 12.74
CA PHE A 147 1.52 5.02 12.39
C PHE A 147 1.82 6.09 13.46
N PRO A 148 0.83 6.61 14.23
CA PRO A 148 1.12 7.53 15.33
C PRO A 148 1.98 6.87 16.41
N PHE A 149 1.70 5.60 16.75
CA PHE A 149 2.47 4.85 17.74
C PHE A 149 3.87 4.51 17.22
N GLU A 150 4.02 4.13 15.95
CA GLU A 150 5.34 3.91 15.32
C GLU A 150 6.21 5.17 15.36
N ARG A 151 5.61 6.35 15.11
CA ARG A 151 6.31 7.64 15.22
C ARG A 151 6.77 7.91 16.66
N MET A 152 5.90 7.63 17.64
CA MET A 152 6.24 7.79 19.06
C MET A 152 7.36 6.84 19.48
N ILE A 153 7.29 5.56 19.10
CA ILE A 153 8.36 4.58 19.37
C ILE A 153 9.68 5.04 18.76
N GLY A 154 9.66 5.52 17.51
CA GLY A 154 10.86 6.05 16.87
C GLY A 154 11.43 7.29 17.57
N MET A 155 10.57 8.14 18.15
CA MET A 155 11.01 9.26 19.00
C MET A 155 11.64 8.74 20.29
N LEU A 156 11.01 7.77 20.94
CA LEU A 156 11.49 7.17 22.18
C LEU A 156 12.88 6.53 22.00
N GLN A 157 13.09 5.84 20.89
CA GLN A 157 14.38 5.24 20.52
C GLN A 157 15.51 6.26 20.32
N ARG A 158 15.21 7.54 20.06
CA ARG A 158 16.21 8.60 19.90
C ARG A 158 16.59 9.30 21.20
N PHE A 159 15.82 9.12 22.28
CA PHE A 159 16.24 9.63 23.58
C PHE A 159 17.49 8.88 24.04
N ARG A 160 18.55 9.63 24.34
CA ARG A 160 19.75 9.06 24.97
C ARG A 160 19.42 8.72 26.42
N THR A 161 19.10 7.47 26.69
CA THR A 161 19.05 6.97 28.06
C THR A 161 20.48 6.64 28.49
N ASN A 162 20.83 6.94 29.74
CA ASN A 162 22.13 6.53 30.31
C ASN A 162 22.15 5.04 30.70
N TYR A 163 21.07 4.30 30.39
CA TYR A 163 20.81 2.89 30.75
C TYR A 163 21.04 2.55 32.24
N LYS A 164 21.08 3.56 33.12
CA LYS A 164 21.20 3.38 34.56
C LYS A 164 19.80 3.36 35.16
N GLN A 165 19.52 2.36 35.99
CA GLN A 165 18.38 2.42 36.89
C GLN A 165 18.53 3.66 37.78
N GLY A 166 17.46 4.45 37.89
CA GLY A 166 17.48 5.65 38.73
C GLY A 166 17.71 5.27 40.19
N THR A 167 18.87 5.61 40.74
CA THR A 167 19.08 5.54 42.19
C THR A 167 18.32 6.72 42.80
N LEU A 168 17.28 6.44 43.58
CA LEU A 168 16.58 7.47 44.38
C LEU A 168 17.59 8.02 45.40
N LEU A 169 18.14 9.20 45.13
CA LEU A 169 18.93 9.94 46.12
C LEU A 169 17.95 10.62 47.09
N PHE A 170 17.39 9.87 48.03
CA PHE A 170 16.89 10.46 49.26
C PHE A 170 18.10 10.79 50.13
N ARG A 171 18.48 12.06 50.19
CA ARG A 171 19.31 12.59 51.27
C ARG A 171 18.39 13.40 52.20
N CYS A 172 18.11 12.85 53.38
CA CYS A 172 17.80 13.67 54.56
C CYS A 172 19.08 14.38 55.02
#